data_AF-A0A6B3EIG9-F1
#
_entry.id   AF-A0A6B3EIG9-F1
#
_cell.length_a   1.000
_cell.length_b   1.000
_cell.length_c   1.000
_cell.angle_alpha   90.00
_cell.angle_beta   90.00
_cell.angle_gamma   90.00
#
_symmetry.space_group_name_H-M   'P 1'
#
loop_
_entity.id
_entity.type
_entity.pdbx_description
1 polymer ?
#
loop_
_entity_poly.entity_id
_entity_poly.type
_entity_poly.pdbx_seq_one_letter_code
_entity_poly.pdbx_strand_id
1 'polypeptide(L)'
;DVSTPPAFDESARRFQEEAMSSMVEAGRAAGVEHYVVLSIVGCDEVPQVPYYAAKAYQEQALADSGVPWSVLRATQFHEFIPDVMDWTTERGVVRLPSTPLQPVAAADVVNRLVEIVLGPPTRARANLA
;
A
#
# COMPACT_ATOMS: atom_id res chain seq x y z
N ASP A 1 9.88 9.00 -4.80
CA ASP A 1 9.52 7.57 -4.88
C ASP A 1 8.86 7.35 -6.24
N VAL A 2 9.22 6.27 -6.95
CA VAL A 2 8.71 5.94 -8.30
C VAL A 2 7.50 5.00 -8.25
N SER A 3 7.14 4.50 -7.07
CA SER A 3 6.04 3.55 -6.86
C SER A 3 4.78 4.20 -6.28
N THR A 4 4.85 5.48 -5.90
CA THR A 4 3.75 6.26 -5.32
C THR A 4 3.29 7.32 -6.33
N PRO A 5 1.98 7.36 -6.69
CA PRO A 5 1.47 8.34 -7.64
C PRO A 5 1.54 9.77 -7.07
N PRO A 6 1.68 10.79 -7.94
CA PRO A 6 1.77 12.20 -7.52
C PRO A 6 0.44 12.75 -6.99
N ALA A 7 -0.68 12.09 -7.31
CA ALA A 7 -2.02 12.41 -6.84
C ALA A 7 -2.79 11.11 -6.54
N PHE A 8 -3.80 11.20 -5.68
CA PHE A 8 -4.62 10.07 -5.22
C PHE A 8 -6.00 10.02 -5.91
N ASP A 9 -6.11 10.62 -7.09
CA ASP A 9 -7.32 10.68 -7.91
C ASP A 9 -7.32 9.61 -9.03
N GLU A 10 -8.19 9.76 -10.03
CA GLU A 10 -8.33 8.83 -11.15
C GLU A 10 -7.04 8.62 -11.96
N SER A 11 -6.08 9.56 -11.89
CA SER A 11 -4.78 9.43 -12.55
C SER A 11 -3.87 8.39 -11.89
N ALA A 12 -4.10 8.06 -10.61
CA ALA A 12 -3.28 7.11 -9.85
C ALA A 12 -3.20 5.74 -10.53
N ARG A 13 -4.28 5.31 -11.18
CA ARG A 13 -4.33 4.02 -11.86
C ARG A 13 -3.38 3.96 -13.06
N ARG A 14 -3.41 4.98 -13.93
CA ARG A 14 -2.52 5.08 -15.09
C ARG A 14 -1.05 5.14 -14.66
N PHE A 15 -0.76 5.92 -13.62
CA PHE A 15 0.57 5.96 -13.04
C PHE A 15 1.04 4.57 -12.61
N GLN A 16 0.17 3.80 -11.94
CA GLN A 16 0.53 2.47 -11.46
C GLN A 16 0.77 1.47 -12.60
N GLU A 17 0.03 1.58 -13.71
CA GLU A 17 0.25 0.80 -14.94
C GLU A 17 1.64 1.02 -15.51
N GLU A 18 2.01 2.29 -15.69
CA GLU A 18 3.33 2.67 -16.22
C GLU A 18 4.45 2.27 -15.25
N ALA A 19 4.30 2.62 -13.97
CA ALA A 19 5.30 2.32 -12.95
C ALA A 19 5.54 0.82 -12.78
N MET A 20 4.48 0.00 -12.72
CA MET A 20 4.64 -1.45 -12.57
C MET A 20 5.29 -2.10 -13.78
N SER A 21 4.91 -1.69 -14.99
CA SER A 21 5.54 -2.19 -16.21
C SER A 21 7.04 -1.92 -16.19
N SER A 22 7.44 -0.67 -15.96
CA SER A 22 8.85 -0.26 -15.94
C SER A 22 9.63 -0.92 -14.80
N MET A 23 9.07 -0.97 -13.59
CA MET A 23 9.76 -1.55 -12.43
C MET A 23 9.98 -3.06 -12.61
N VAL A 24 8.97 -3.80 -13.07
CA VAL A 24 9.06 -5.25 -13.31
C VAL A 24 10.11 -5.56 -14.39
N GLU A 25 10.08 -4.82 -15.50
CA GLU A 25 11.07 -4.99 -16.57
C GLU A 25 12.49 -4.71 -16.07
N ALA A 26 12.68 -3.58 -15.38
CA ALA A 26 13.97 -3.18 -14.85
C ALA A 26 14.53 -4.19 -13.86
N GLY A 27 13.74 -4.65 -12.88
CA GLY A 27 14.26 -5.62 -11.93
C GLY A 27 14.36 -7.04 -12.49
N ARG A 28 13.62 -7.41 -13.55
CA ARG A 28 13.93 -8.64 -14.29
C ARG A 28 15.31 -8.55 -14.94
N ALA A 29 15.61 -7.42 -15.59
CA ALA A 29 16.92 -7.19 -16.20
C ALA A 29 18.06 -7.17 -15.15
N ALA A 30 17.78 -6.68 -13.95
CA ALA A 30 18.73 -6.65 -12.84
C ALA A 30 18.82 -7.96 -12.03
N GLY A 31 17.99 -8.97 -12.32
CA GLY A 31 17.97 -10.23 -11.58
C GLY A 31 17.40 -10.11 -10.16
N VAL A 32 16.43 -9.22 -9.92
CA VAL A 32 15.75 -9.08 -8.63
C VAL A 32 15.06 -10.39 -8.26
N GLU A 33 15.45 -10.95 -7.12
CA GLU A 33 14.96 -12.25 -6.64
C GLU A 33 13.74 -12.12 -5.73
N HIS A 34 13.40 -10.91 -5.26
CA HIS A 34 12.27 -10.68 -4.36
C HIS A 34 11.72 -9.26 -4.47
N TYR A 35 10.52 -9.12 -5.00
CA TYR A 35 9.76 -7.88 -4.97
C TYR A 35 8.85 -7.82 -3.75
N VAL A 36 8.98 -6.77 -2.94
CA VAL A 36 8.10 -6.54 -1.79
C VAL A 36 7.29 -5.27 -2.02
N VAL A 37 5.97 -5.38 -1.91
CA VAL A 37 5.05 -4.23 -1.99
C VAL A 37 4.35 -4.04 -0.65
N LEU A 38 4.44 -2.82 -0.12
CA LEU A 38 3.56 -2.34 0.93
C LEU A 38 2.25 -1.83 0.28
N SER A 39 1.14 -2.39 0.70
CA SER A 39 -0.21 -2.12 0.21
C SER A 39 -1.16 -1.87 1.38
N ILE A 40 -2.46 -1.82 1.11
CA ILE A 40 -3.49 -1.39 2.04
C ILE A 40 -4.49 -2.52 2.27
N VAL A 41 -4.85 -2.77 3.53
CA VAL A 41 -5.88 -3.76 3.87
C VAL A 41 -7.21 -3.36 3.21
N GLY A 42 -7.84 -4.31 2.50
CA GLY A 42 -9.13 -4.11 1.85
C GLY A 42 -9.12 -3.18 0.63
N CYS A 43 -7.96 -2.86 0.04
CA CYS A 43 -7.92 -1.95 -1.13
C CYS A 43 -8.73 -2.46 -2.33
N ASP A 44 -8.87 -3.78 -2.47
CA ASP A 44 -9.67 -4.43 -3.50
C ASP A 44 -11.18 -4.48 -3.19
N GLU A 45 -11.58 -4.15 -1.96
CA GLU A 45 -12.98 -4.16 -1.51
C GLU A 45 -13.70 -2.82 -1.72
N VAL A 46 -12.94 -1.75 -2.03
CA VAL A 46 -13.44 -0.37 -2.11
C VAL A 46 -13.01 0.30 -3.43
N PRO A 47 -13.39 -0.27 -4.60
CA PRO A 47 -12.87 0.16 -5.90
C PRO A 47 -13.26 1.59 -6.31
N GLN A 48 -14.25 2.19 -5.66
CA GLN A 48 -14.67 3.57 -5.86
C GLN A 48 -13.67 4.60 -5.34
N VAL A 49 -12.71 4.19 -4.49
CA VAL A 49 -11.61 5.06 -4.06
C VAL A 49 -10.47 4.90 -5.07
N PRO A 50 -10.17 5.92 -5.91
CA PRO A 50 -9.25 5.74 -7.04
C PRO A 50 -7.86 5.24 -6.63
N TYR A 51 -7.35 5.74 -5.50
CA TYR A 51 -6.07 5.30 -4.96
C TYR A 51 -6.09 3.82 -4.54
N TYR A 52 -7.19 3.32 -3.97
CA TYR A 52 -7.30 1.91 -3.57
C TYR A 52 -7.38 1.00 -4.81
N ALA A 53 -8.11 1.42 -5.84
CA ALA A 53 -8.12 0.73 -7.13
C ALA A 53 -6.73 0.67 -7.77
N ALA A 54 -5.91 1.73 -7.64
CA ALA A 54 -4.52 1.73 -8.07
C ALA A 54 -3.65 0.77 -7.25
N LYS A 55 -3.80 0.72 -5.92
CA LYS A 55 -3.07 -0.24 -5.07
C LYS A 55 -3.47 -1.70 -5.36
N ALA A 56 -4.76 -1.97 -5.54
CA ALA A 56 -5.23 -3.30 -5.93
C ALA A 56 -4.65 -3.73 -7.29
N TYR A 57 -4.54 -2.79 -8.24
CA TYR A 57 -3.84 -3.04 -9.49
C TYR A 57 -2.37 -3.37 -9.31
N GLN A 58 -1.65 -2.60 -8.48
CA GLN A 58 -0.23 -2.83 -8.21
C GLN A 58 0.02 -4.27 -7.79
N GLU A 59 -0.80 -4.77 -6.87
CA GLU A 59 -0.71 -6.15 -6.40
C GLU A 59 -1.00 -7.17 -7.49
N GLN A 60 -2.03 -6.93 -8.33
CA GLN A 60 -2.40 -7.83 -9.41
C GLN A 60 -1.32 -7.87 -10.50
N ALA A 61 -0.84 -6.70 -10.93
CA ALA A 61 0.24 -6.58 -11.90
C ALA A 61 1.52 -7.27 -11.42
N LEU A 62 1.85 -7.16 -10.13
CA LEU A 62 2.97 -7.89 -9.54
C LEU A 62 2.74 -9.41 -9.54
N ALA A 63 1.54 -9.86 -9.19
CA ALA A 63 1.19 -11.28 -9.21
C ALA A 63 1.32 -11.90 -10.61
N ASP A 64 0.90 -11.16 -11.65
CA ASP A 64 0.92 -11.60 -13.04
C ASP A 64 2.29 -11.45 -13.72
N SER A 65 3.20 -10.68 -13.11
CA SER A 65 4.52 -10.36 -13.69
C SER A 65 5.47 -11.55 -13.83
N GLY A 66 5.23 -12.63 -13.07
CA GLY A 66 6.09 -13.82 -13.01
C GLY A 66 7.37 -13.65 -12.18
N VAL A 67 7.66 -12.46 -11.63
CA VAL A 67 8.79 -12.26 -10.69
C VAL A 67 8.44 -12.84 -9.31
N PRO A 68 9.40 -13.26 -8.48
CA PRO A 68 9.09 -13.67 -7.12
C PRO A 68 8.72 -12.46 -6.25
N TRP A 69 7.65 -12.57 -5.47
CA TRP A 69 7.10 -11.41 -4.76
C TRP A 69 6.50 -11.72 -3.38
N SER A 70 6.24 -10.67 -2.60
CA SER A 70 5.43 -10.67 -1.38
C SER A 70 4.69 -9.34 -1.24
N VAL A 71 3.46 -9.37 -0.74
CA VAL A 71 2.69 -8.16 -0.45
C VAL A 71 2.39 -8.12 1.05
N LEU A 72 2.71 -7.00 1.69
CA LEU A 72 2.22 -6.67 3.03
C LEU A 72 1.14 -5.60 2.90
N ARG A 73 -0.07 -5.88 3.35
CA ARG A 73 -1.16 -4.90 3.47
C ARG A 73 -1.18 -4.39 4.90
N ALA A 74 -1.07 -3.08 5.09
CA ALA A 74 -1.22 -2.45 6.40
C ALA A 74 -2.52 -1.62 6.47
N THR A 75 -3.08 -1.49 7.66
CA THR A 75 -4.11 -0.49 7.97
C THR A 75 -3.50 0.91 8.14
N GLN A 76 -4.33 1.91 8.44
CA GLN A 76 -3.89 3.30 8.60
C GLN A 76 -2.92 3.45 9.78
N PHE A 77 -1.95 4.34 9.65
CA PHE A 77 -0.91 4.49 10.65
C PHE A 77 -1.37 5.34 11.84
N HIS A 78 -0.92 5.01 13.06
CA HIS A 78 -1.15 5.85 14.24
C HIS A 78 -0.66 7.28 14.03
N GLU A 79 0.38 7.44 13.23
CA GLU A 79 1.01 8.69 12.85
C GLU A 79 0.08 9.62 12.06
N PHE A 80 -0.99 9.11 11.45
CA PHE A 80 -2.00 9.93 10.77
C PHE A 80 -3.11 10.43 11.70
N ILE A 81 -3.20 9.93 12.94
CA ILE A 81 -4.25 10.34 13.86
C ILE A 81 -4.25 11.85 14.16
N PRO A 82 -3.10 12.52 14.39
CA PRO A 82 -3.09 13.98 14.59
C PRO A 82 -3.69 14.74 13.41
N ASP A 83 -3.27 14.42 12.18
CA ASP A 83 -3.80 15.07 10.96
C ASP A 83 -5.31 14.83 10.81
N VAL A 84 -5.77 13.62 11.09
CA VAL A 84 -7.22 13.28 11.08
C VAL A 84 -7.98 14.11 12.13
N MET A 85 -7.44 14.29 13.33
CA MET A 85 -8.05 15.13 14.37
C MET A 85 -8.12 16.59 13.92
N ASP A 86 -7.07 17.10 13.30
CA ASP A 86 -7.01 18.48 12.81
C ASP A 86 -8.02 18.72 11.68
N TRP A 87 -8.08 17.82 10.69
CA TRP A 87 -9.04 17.92 9.57
C TRP A 87 -10.50 17.82 10.00
N THR A 88 -10.76 17.18 11.13
CA THR A 88 -12.11 16.98 11.67
C THR A 88 -12.45 17.95 12.81
N THR A 89 -11.55 18.90 13.10
CA THR A 89 -11.79 19.94 14.10
C THR A 89 -12.54 21.11 13.49
N GLU A 90 -13.73 21.39 14.04
CA GLU A 90 -14.48 22.59 13.73
C GLU A 90 -14.71 23.38 15.01
N ARG A 91 -14.24 24.64 15.05
CA ARG A 91 -14.39 25.56 16.19
C ARG A 91 -13.92 24.96 17.53
N GLY A 92 -12.81 24.21 17.50
CA GLY A 92 -12.20 23.59 18.68
C GLY A 92 -12.84 22.27 19.12
N VAL A 93 -13.76 21.71 18.32
CA VAL A 93 -14.40 20.43 18.59
C VAL A 93 -14.06 19.45 17.47
N VAL A 94 -13.43 18.33 17.83
CA VAL A 94 -13.17 17.20 16.91
C VAL A 94 -14.48 16.44 16.69
N ARG A 95 -14.84 16.18 15.42
CA ARG A 95 -16.03 15.38 15.05
C ARG A 95 -15.63 14.15 14.24
N LEU A 96 -15.72 12.97 14.84
CA LEU A 96 -15.39 11.69 14.19
C LEU A 96 -16.62 10.80 14.01
N PRO A 97 -16.65 9.93 12.98
CA PRO A 97 -17.65 8.88 12.89
C PRO A 97 -17.49 7.87 14.04
N SER A 98 -18.58 7.17 14.38
CA SER A 98 -18.55 6.11 15.41
C SER A 98 -17.97 4.78 14.91
N THR A 99 -17.48 4.75 13.67
CA THR A 99 -16.91 3.55 13.04
C THR A 99 -15.62 3.15 13.75
N PRO A 100 -15.48 1.88 14.19
CA PRO A 100 -14.22 1.40 14.75
C PRO A 100 -13.08 1.52 13.75
N LEU A 101 -11.90 1.90 14.24
CA LEU A 101 -10.65 1.93 13.49
C LEU A 101 -9.66 0.96 14.12
N GLN A 102 -8.79 0.38 13.31
CA GLN A 102 -7.71 -0.50 13.76
C GLN A 102 -6.37 0.00 13.21
N PRO A 103 -5.87 1.16 13.67
CA PRO A 103 -4.60 1.69 13.21
C PRO A 103 -3.42 0.83 13.69
N VAL A 104 -2.30 0.95 12.98
CA VAL A 104 -1.03 0.26 13.27
C VAL A 104 0.11 1.26 13.40
N ALA A 105 1.11 0.98 14.25
CA ALA A 105 2.28 1.83 14.33
C ALA A 105 3.16 1.66 13.08
N ALA A 106 3.68 2.75 12.52
CA ALA A 106 4.61 2.65 11.39
C ALA A 106 5.84 1.79 11.73
N ALA A 107 6.31 1.83 12.99
CA ALA A 107 7.39 0.99 13.48
C ALA A 107 7.10 -0.52 13.36
N ASP A 108 5.87 -0.95 13.64
CA ASP A 108 5.46 -2.36 13.53
C ASP A 108 5.37 -2.80 12.06
N VAL A 109 4.90 -1.90 11.19
CA VAL A 109 4.90 -2.12 9.73
C VAL A 109 6.33 -2.30 9.22
N VAL A 110 7.26 -1.45 9.66
CA VAL A 110 8.67 -1.56 9.28
C VAL A 110 9.29 -2.87 9.78
N ASN A 111 9.04 -3.24 11.04
CA ASN A 111 9.53 -4.52 11.58
C ASN A 111 9.04 -5.70 10.75
N ARG A 112 7.75 -5.71 10.40
CA ARG A 112 7.16 -6.77 9.57
C ARG A 112 7.70 -6.76 8.13
N LEU A 113 7.94 -5.59 7.55
CA LEU A 113 8.56 -5.47 6.23
C LEU A 113 9.98 -6.03 6.22
N VAL A 114 10.79 -5.72 7.25
CA VAL A 114 12.15 -6.25 7.37
C VAL A 114 12.14 -7.78 7.39
N GLU A 115 11.25 -8.40 8.17
CA GLU A 115 11.09 -9.86 8.17
C GLU A 115 10.72 -10.42 6.79
N ILE A 116 9.81 -9.75 6.06
CA ILE A 116 9.39 -10.20 4.72
C ILE A 116 10.55 -10.06 3.73
N VAL A 117 11.25 -8.93 3.72
CA VAL A 117 12.37 -8.66 2.80
C VAL A 117 13.54 -9.63 3.02
N LEU A 118 13.80 -10.03 4.27
CA LEU A 118 14.87 -10.97 4.60
C LEU A 118 14.46 -12.44 4.44
N GLY A 119 13.16 -12.72 4.29
CA GLY A 119 12.61 -14.06 4.09
C GLY A 119 12.51 -14.44 2.61
N PRO A 120 12.18 -15.71 2.31
CA PRO A 120 11.90 -16.11 0.93
C PRO A 120 10.60 -15.48 0.40
N PRO A 121 10.48 -15.24 -0.91
CA PRO A 121 9.24 -14.76 -1.52
C PRO A 121 8.05 -15.68 -1.24
N THR A 122 6.99 -15.14 -0.64
CA THR A 122 5.81 -15.92 -0.23
C THR A 122 4.78 -16.12 -1.34
N ARG A 123 4.79 -15.26 -2.37
CA ARG A 123 3.73 -15.15 -3.39
C ARG A 123 2.33 -15.00 -2.78
N ALA A 124 2.26 -14.32 -1.64
CA ALA A 124 1.04 -14.13 -0.89
C ALA A 124 0.88 -12.67 -0.46
N ARG A 125 -0.37 -12.30 -0.17
CA ARG A 125 -0.76 -11.04 0.45
C ARG A 125 -1.01 -11.32 1.94
N ALA A 126 -0.26 -10.68 2.81
CA ALA A 126 -0.44 -10.78 4.26
C ALA A 126 -0.98 -9.45 4.79
N ASN A 127 -1.95 -9.50 5.69
CA ASN A 127 -2.46 -8.30 6.38
C ASN A 127 -1.69 -8.08 7.69
N LEU A 128 -1.47 -6.82 8.05
CA LEU A 128 -0.98 -6.38 9.33
C LEU A 128 -1.92 -5.32 9.88
N ALA A 129 -2.56 -5.69 11.00
CA ALA A 129 -3.73 -5.09 11.62
C ALA A 129 -4.96 -5.09 10.69
#